data_AF-A0A520EAW9-F1
#
_entry.id   AF-A0A520EAW9-F1
#
_cell.length_a   1.000
_cell.length_b   1.000
_cell.length_c   1.000
_cell.angle_alpha   90.00
_cell.angle_beta   90.00
_cell.angle_gamma   90.00
#
_symmetry.space_group_name_H-M   'P 1'
#
loop_
_entity.id
_entity.type
_entity.pdbx_description
1 polymer ?
#
loop_
_entity_poly.entity_id
_entity_poly.type
_entity_poly.pdbx_seq_one_letter_code
_entity_poly.pdbx_strand_id
1 'polypeptide(L)'
;MTTTPPEMARRELAAFLRSRRESLVPSDVGLPPRIGASRTPGLRREEVAALAGVSVDYLVRLEQARDIRPSAQVVGSLSRALKLSGDQTGYLFTLAGHRAPERPTDRKIPDGIAQLVHDVEPLPAMVLDYRLDILAINETMAALLLDIDERPAESRNVLRMCFLDTSFDGFYESR
;
A
#
# COMPACT_ATOMS: atom_id res chain seq x y z
N MET A 1 -25.01 -1.27 8.89
CA MET A 1 -25.18 0.17 8.67
C MET A 1 -23.89 0.71 8.05
N THR A 2 -23.90 1.01 6.76
CA THR A 2 -22.70 1.44 6.01
C THR A 2 -22.60 2.97 6.03
N THR A 3 -21.84 3.51 6.97
CA THR A 3 -21.59 4.95 7.10
C THR A 3 -20.93 5.50 5.85
N THR A 4 -21.58 6.44 5.15
CA THR A 4 -21.03 7.15 3.99
C THR A 4 -19.69 7.82 4.34
N PRO A 5 -18.66 7.78 3.46
CA PRO A 5 -17.40 8.46 3.73
C PRO A 5 -17.61 9.97 3.91
N PRO A 6 -16.85 10.64 4.80
CA PRO A 6 -16.91 12.09 4.96
C PRO A 6 -16.75 12.83 3.61
N GLU A 7 -17.38 14.00 3.45
CA GLU A 7 -17.32 14.77 2.19
C GLU A 7 -15.88 15.05 1.73
N MET A 8 -14.99 15.35 2.67
CA MET A 8 -13.56 15.57 2.37
C MET A 8 -12.93 14.34 1.72
N ALA A 9 -13.15 13.15 2.30
CA ALA A 9 -12.62 11.89 1.78
C ALA A 9 -13.17 11.57 0.37
N ARG A 10 -14.44 11.92 0.08
CA ARG A 10 -15.02 11.76 -1.27
C ARG A 10 -14.37 12.68 -2.30
N ARG A 11 -14.11 13.93 -1.94
CA ARG A 11 -13.41 14.89 -2.82
C ARG A 11 -11.97 14.45 -3.09
N GLU A 12 -11.29 13.96 -2.06
CA GLU A 12 -9.93 13.44 -2.16
C GLU A 12 -9.87 12.16 -3.01
N LEU A 13 -10.83 11.23 -2.84
CA LEU A 13 -10.98 10.05 -3.70
C LEU A 13 -11.16 10.45 -5.16
N ALA A 14 -12.05 11.40 -5.43
CA ALA A 14 -12.31 11.91 -6.77
C ALA A 14 -11.07 12.53 -7.42
N ALA A 15 -10.32 13.34 -6.67
CA ALA A 15 -9.09 13.96 -7.12
C ALA A 15 -7.99 12.92 -7.38
N PHE A 16 -7.84 11.93 -6.49
CA PHE A 16 -6.87 10.86 -6.62
C PHE A 16 -7.13 10.00 -7.86
N LEU A 17 -8.38 9.57 -8.09
CA LEU A 17 -8.75 8.81 -9.28
C LEU A 17 -8.46 9.59 -10.57
N ARG A 18 -8.82 10.88 -10.61
CA ARG A 18 -8.58 11.75 -11.77
C ARG A 18 -7.08 11.89 -12.06
N SER A 19 -6.27 12.18 -11.03
CA SER A 19 -4.82 12.31 -11.15
C SER A 19 -4.18 11.02 -11.68
N ARG A 20 -4.58 9.85 -11.15
CA ARG A 20 -4.05 8.55 -11.60
C ARG A 20 -4.43 8.23 -13.05
N ARG A 21 -5.69 8.49 -13.42
CA ARG A 21 -6.14 8.31 -14.80
C ARG A 21 -5.35 9.18 -15.78
N GLU A 22 -5.09 10.43 -15.42
CA GLU A 22 -4.39 11.39 -16.28
C GLU A 22 -2.88 11.14 -16.37
N SER A 23 -2.29 10.42 -15.41
CA SER A 23 -0.88 10.04 -15.42
C SER A 23 -0.53 8.81 -16.27
N LEU A 24 -1.52 7.98 -16.64
CA LEU A 24 -1.30 6.75 -17.39
C LEU A 24 -1.55 6.94 -18.87
N VAL A 25 -0.72 6.34 -19.72
CA VAL A 25 -0.98 6.24 -21.16
C VAL A 25 -1.60 4.88 -21.52
N PRO A 26 -2.34 4.77 -22.64
CA PRO A 26 -2.96 3.50 -23.05
C PRO A 26 -2.00 2.29 -23.06
N SER A 27 -0.75 2.50 -23.47
CA SER A 27 0.26 1.44 -23.51
C SER A 27 0.59 0.87 -22.13
N ASP A 28 0.49 1.66 -21.06
CA ASP A 28 0.78 1.19 -19.69
C ASP A 28 -0.18 0.09 -19.26
N VAL A 29 -1.40 0.12 -19.78
CA VAL A 29 -2.50 -0.82 -19.47
C VAL A 29 -2.75 -1.81 -20.61
N GLY A 30 -1.82 -1.92 -21.56
CA GLY A 30 -1.91 -2.88 -22.67
C GLY A 30 -2.90 -2.49 -23.78
N LEU A 31 -3.36 -1.24 -23.80
CA LEU A 31 -4.21 -0.71 -24.88
C LEU A 31 -3.35 -0.13 -26.00
N PRO A 32 -3.83 -0.18 -27.26
CA PRO A 32 -3.11 0.40 -28.39
C PRO A 32 -2.95 1.93 -28.21
N PRO A 33 -1.81 2.51 -28.61
CA PRO A 33 -1.63 3.95 -28.58
C PRO A 33 -2.66 4.63 -29.48
N ARG A 34 -3.11 5.83 -29.08
CA ARG A 34 -4.02 6.63 -29.91
C ARG A 34 -3.29 7.15 -31.14
N ILE A 35 -3.96 7.11 -32.28
CA ILE A 35 -3.47 7.72 -33.52
C ILE A 35 -3.84 9.21 -33.51
N GLY A 36 -2.84 10.10 -33.52
CA GLY A 36 -3.02 11.56 -33.56
C GLY A 36 -2.95 12.27 -32.20
N ALA A 37 -3.12 13.61 -32.22
CA ALA A 37 -3.06 14.43 -31.02
C ALA A 37 -4.26 14.17 -30.09
N SER A 38 -4.00 13.55 -28.93
CA SER A 38 -5.04 13.32 -27.92
C SER A 38 -5.32 14.61 -27.15
N ARG A 39 -6.59 15.06 -27.16
CA ARG A 39 -7.05 16.18 -26.31
C ARG A 39 -7.25 15.78 -24.85
N THR A 40 -7.37 14.49 -24.57
CA THR A 40 -7.53 13.97 -23.21
C THR A 40 -6.16 13.60 -22.64
N PRO A 41 -5.74 14.18 -21.50
CA PRO A 41 -4.55 13.74 -20.79
C PRO A 41 -4.75 12.32 -20.26
N GLY A 42 -3.77 11.46 -20.55
CA GLY A 42 -3.73 10.07 -20.11
C GLY A 42 -4.86 9.17 -20.64
N LEU A 43 -5.39 8.32 -19.76
CA LEU A 43 -6.49 7.41 -20.06
C LEU A 43 -7.83 8.16 -20.12
N ARG A 44 -8.70 7.73 -21.03
CA ARG A 44 -10.08 8.20 -21.09
C ARG A 44 -10.93 7.46 -20.06
N ARG A 45 -12.06 8.04 -19.71
CA ARG A 45 -12.97 7.46 -18.72
C ARG A 45 -13.53 6.12 -19.20
N GLU A 46 -13.84 6.00 -20.48
CA GLU A 46 -14.31 4.75 -21.08
C GLU A 46 -13.28 3.62 -20.98
N GLU A 47 -11.99 3.92 -21.12
CA GLU A 47 -10.91 2.93 -21.02
C GLU A 47 -10.79 2.41 -19.59
N VAL A 48 -10.76 3.32 -18.61
CA VAL A 48 -10.69 2.94 -17.20
C VAL A 48 -11.96 2.18 -16.77
N ALA A 49 -13.13 2.64 -17.20
CA ALA A 49 -14.40 1.99 -16.86
C ALA A 49 -14.45 0.55 -17.42
N ALA A 50 -14.01 0.36 -18.67
CA ALA A 50 -13.91 -0.96 -19.28
C ALA A 50 -12.92 -1.87 -18.53
N LEU A 51 -11.71 -1.37 -18.22
CA LEU A 51 -10.70 -2.12 -17.47
C LEU A 51 -11.15 -2.49 -16.05
N ALA A 52 -11.91 -1.62 -15.39
CA ALA A 52 -12.41 -1.83 -14.04
C ALA A 52 -13.75 -2.60 -13.99
N GLY A 53 -14.38 -2.87 -15.14
CA GLY A 53 -15.68 -3.54 -15.21
C GLY A 53 -16.84 -2.73 -14.60
N VAL A 54 -16.80 -1.40 -14.74
CA VAL A 54 -17.85 -0.48 -14.25
C VAL A 54 -18.40 0.37 -15.40
N SER A 55 -19.57 0.99 -15.21
CA SER A 55 -20.09 1.92 -16.22
C SER A 55 -19.30 3.24 -16.23
N VAL A 56 -19.24 3.88 -17.40
CA VAL A 56 -18.60 5.21 -17.55
C VAL A 56 -19.27 6.24 -16.64
N ASP A 57 -20.61 6.22 -16.55
CA ASP A 57 -21.37 7.10 -15.65
C ASP A 57 -20.97 6.90 -14.18
N TYR A 58 -20.74 5.65 -13.76
CA TYR A 58 -20.29 5.36 -12.42
C TYR A 58 -18.91 5.98 -12.11
N LEU A 59 -17.96 5.85 -13.03
CA LEU A 59 -16.65 6.49 -12.90
C LEU A 59 -16.75 8.03 -12.89
N VAL A 60 -17.62 8.60 -13.73
CA VAL A 60 -17.89 10.05 -13.74
C VAL A 60 -18.42 10.51 -12.39
N ARG A 61 -19.38 9.79 -11.81
CA ARG A 61 -19.94 10.13 -10.49
C ARG A 61 -18.90 10.05 -9.38
N LEU A 62 -17.98 9.06 -9.44
CA LEU A 62 -16.85 8.98 -8.51
C LEU A 62 -15.92 10.18 -8.66
N GLU A 63 -15.50 10.52 -9.88
CA GLU A 63 -14.62 11.67 -10.14
C GLU A 63 -15.27 13.04 -9.88
N GLN A 64 -16.60 13.09 -9.73
CA GLN A 64 -17.37 14.27 -9.32
C GLN A 64 -17.59 14.36 -7.80
N ALA A 65 -17.05 13.42 -7.03
CA ALA A 65 -17.29 13.32 -5.58
C ALA A 65 -18.78 13.26 -5.22
N ARG A 66 -19.60 12.63 -6.08
CA ARG A 66 -21.02 12.41 -5.78
C ARG A 66 -21.17 11.51 -4.56
N ASP A 67 -22.35 11.56 -3.95
CA ASP A 67 -22.65 10.73 -2.79
C ASP A 67 -22.91 9.28 -3.17
N ILE A 68 -21.83 8.60 -3.55
CA ILE A 68 -21.80 7.18 -3.83
C ILE A 68 -20.61 6.55 -3.11
N ARG A 69 -20.82 5.37 -2.56
CA ARG A 69 -19.77 4.61 -1.89
C ARG A 69 -19.40 3.40 -2.75
N PRO A 70 -18.19 3.34 -3.32
CA PRO A 70 -17.76 2.14 -4.04
C PRO A 70 -17.59 0.97 -3.06
N SER A 71 -17.96 -0.23 -3.49
CA SER A 71 -17.68 -1.45 -2.74
C SER A 71 -16.18 -1.75 -2.74
N ALA A 72 -15.70 -2.52 -1.77
CA ALA A 72 -14.30 -2.96 -1.73
C ALA A 72 -13.87 -3.67 -3.03
N GLN A 73 -14.77 -4.43 -3.65
CA GLN A 73 -14.54 -5.06 -4.96
C GLN A 73 -14.30 -4.02 -6.06
N VAL A 74 -15.15 -2.99 -6.15
CA VAL A 74 -15.00 -1.92 -7.13
C VAL A 74 -13.71 -1.14 -6.90
N VAL A 75 -13.36 -0.86 -5.64
CA VAL A 75 -12.07 -0.23 -5.29
C VAL A 75 -10.91 -1.09 -5.77
N GLY A 76 -10.93 -2.40 -5.50
CA GLY A 76 -9.89 -3.33 -5.97
C GLY A 76 -9.80 -3.44 -7.49
N SER A 77 -10.92 -3.36 -8.21
CA SER A 77 -10.93 -3.31 -9.68
C SER A 77 -10.34 -2.01 -10.21
N LEU A 78 -10.68 -0.87 -9.61
CA LEU A 78 -10.10 0.44 -9.97
C LEU A 78 -8.60 0.47 -9.69
N SER A 79 -8.15 -0.09 -8.57
CA SER A 79 -6.72 -0.21 -8.25
C SER A 79 -5.93 -0.97 -9.32
N ARG A 80 -6.49 -2.08 -9.82
CA ARG A 80 -5.88 -2.86 -10.91
C ARG A 80 -5.91 -2.11 -12.24
N ALA A 81 -7.06 -1.53 -12.60
CA ALA A 81 -7.22 -0.78 -13.84
C ALA A 81 -6.27 0.43 -13.94
N LEU A 82 -6.01 1.09 -12.81
CA LEU A 82 -5.11 2.24 -12.70
C LEU A 82 -3.68 1.84 -12.30
N LYS A 83 -3.32 0.55 -12.34
CA LYS A 83 -1.99 0.01 -11.99
C LYS A 83 -1.40 0.62 -10.72
N LEU A 84 -2.23 0.77 -9.68
CA LEU A 84 -1.81 1.40 -8.44
C LEU A 84 -0.74 0.56 -7.74
N SER A 85 0.25 1.24 -7.15
CA SER A 85 1.16 0.60 -6.21
C SER A 85 0.42 0.07 -4.97
N GLY A 86 1.11 -0.68 -4.11
CA GLY A 86 0.50 -1.15 -2.86
C GLY A 86 0.05 0.00 -1.97
N ASP A 87 0.89 1.02 -1.79
CA ASP A 87 0.58 2.18 -0.95
C ASP A 87 -0.58 2.99 -1.52
N GLN A 88 -0.60 3.17 -2.85
CA GLN A 88 -1.68 3.84 -3.57
C GLN A 88 -3.00 3.06 -3.46
N THR A 89 -2.94 1.73 -3.52
CA THR A 89 -4.08 0.86 -3.28
C THR A 89 -4.57 1.02 -1.85
N GLY A 90 -3.68 0.91 -0.86
CA GLY A 90 -4.02 1.09 0.54
C GLY A 90 -4.70 2.44 0.81
N TYR A 91 -4.14 3.52 0.27
CA TYR A 91 -4.69 4.85 0.36
C TYR A 91 -6.08 4.96 -0.29
N LEU A 92 -6.29 4.40 -1.49
CA LEU A 92 -7.60 4.40 -2.13
C LEU A 92 -8.66 3.65 -1.31
N PHE A 93 -8.29 2.52 -0.69
CA PHE A 93 -9.16 1.79 0.24
C PHE A 93 -9.53 2.63 1.46
N THR A 94 -8.56 3.33 2.06
CA THR A 94 -8.79 4.26 3.19
C THR A 94 -9.77 5.36 2.81
N LEU A 95 -9.59 6.03 1.67
CA LEU A 95 -10.48 7.08 1.19
C LEU A 95 -11.91 6.57 0.94
N ALA A 96 -12.06 5.33 0.49
CA ALA A 96 -13.35 4.67 0.29
C ALA A 96 -13.98 4.14 1.60
N GLY A 97 -13.27 4.24 2.72
CA GLY A 97 -13.71 3.75 4.03
C GLY A 97 -13.72 2.23 4.12
N HIS A 98 -12.75 1.56 3.49
CA HIS A 98 -12.56 0.11 3.54
C HIS A 98 -11.19 -0.24 4.11
N ARG A 99 -11.08 -1.42 4.74
CA ARG A 99 -9.77 -1.97 5.09
C ARG A 99 -9.07 -2.42 3.80
N ALA A 100 -7.85 -1.95 3.59
CA ALA A 100 -7.03 -2.42 2.47
C ALA A 100 -6.78 -3.94 2.59
N PRO A 101 -6.81 -4.68 1.47
CA PRO A 101 -6.44 -6.09 1.50
C PRO A 101 -5.01 -6.23 2.03
N GLU A 102 -4.80 -7.21 2.92
CA GLU A 102 -3.47 -7.53 3.42
C GLU A 102 -2.59 -7.93 2.22
N ARG A 103 -1.58 -7.12 1.95
CA ARG A 103 -0.60 -7.47 0.93
C ARG A 103 0.21 -8.64 1.49
N PRO A 104 0.39 -9.74 0.73
CA PRO A 104 1.45 -10.68 1.06
C PRO A 104 2.74 -9.87 1.01
N THR A 105 3.30 -9.58 2.18
CA THR A 105 4.68 -9.09 2.27
C THR A 105 5.50 -10.28 1.83
N ASP A 106 6.05 -10.23 0.62
CA ASP A 106 7.11 -11.16 0.26
C ASP A 106 8.27 -10.81 1.19
N ARG A 107 8.40 -11.56 2.29
CA ARG A 107 9.40 -11.33 3.34
C ARG A 107 10.81 -11.66 2.85
N LYS A 108 10.97 -11.96 1.55
CA LYS A 108 12.22 -12.37 0.94
C LYS A 108 13.06 -11.16 0.60
N ILE A 109 14.21 -11.07 1.26
CA ILE A 109 15.32 -10.20 0.84
C ILE A 109 16.28 -10.99 -0.05
N PRO A 110 17.05 -10.33 -0.92
CA PRO A 110 18.14 -10.99 -1.65
C PRO A 110 19.14 -11.63 -0.70
N ASP A 111 19.64 -12.83 -1.02
CA ASP A 111 20.59 -13.57 -0.18
C ASP A 111 21.85 -12.76 0.16
N GLY A 112 22.33 -11.92 -0.77
CA GLY A 112 23.48 -11.04 -0.51
C GLY A 112 23.23 -9.99 0.58
N ILE A 113 21.99 -9.50 0.72
CA ILE A 113 21.63 -8.60 1.82
C ILE A 113 21.54 -9.38 3.14
N ALA A 114 20.97 -10.58 3.12
CA ALA A 114 20.95 -11.45 4.30
C ALA A 114 22.37 -11.77 4.79
N GLN A 115 23.28 -12.09 3.87
CA GLN A 115 24.69 -12.36 4.19
C GLN A 115 25.39 -11.12 4.75
N LEU A 116 25.17 -9.94 4.18
CA LEU A 116 25.77 -8.70 4.68
C LEU A 116 25.41 -8.42 6.14
N VAL A 117 24.17 -8.74 6.55
CA VAL A 117 23.74 -8.59 7.96
C VAL A 117 24.56 -9.47 8.88
N HIS A 118 24.89 -10.69 8.47
CA HIS A 118 25.75 -11.59 9.24
C HIS A 118 27.23 -11.17 9.19
N ASP A 119 27.71 -10.64 8.08
CA ASP A 119 29.13 -10.29 7.89
C ASP A 119 29.59 -9.09 8.72
N VAL A 120 28.66 -8.24 9.19
CA VAL A 120 28.98 -7.04 10.00
C VAL A 120 29.12 -7.34 11.49
N GLU A 121 29.05 -8.59 11.90
CA GLU A 121 29.31 -9.03 13.27
C GLU A 121 30.69 -8.51 13.76
N PRO A 122 30.81 -8.03 15.02
CA PRO A 122 29.83 -8.01 16.11
C PRO A 122 29.01 -6.70 16.20
N LEU A 123 28.86 -5.94 15.11
CA LEU A 123 28.03 -4.74 15.12
C LEU A 123 26.55 -5.12 14.97
N PRO A 124 25.64 -4.62 15.81
CA PRO A 124 24.22 -4.95 15.70
C PRO A 124 23.66 -4.46 14.35
N ALA A 125 23.02 -5.37 13.61
CA ALA A 125 22.43 -5.09 12.31
C ALA A 125 21.11 -5.84 12.10
N MET A 126 20.18 -5.19 11.40
CA MET A 126 18.94 -5.79 10.93
C MET A 126 18.42 -5.10 9.67
N VAL A 127 17.57 -5.80 8.93
CA VAL A 127 16.88 -5.29 7.75
C VAL A 127 15.39 -5.24 8.03
N LEU A 128 14.79 -4.09 7.73
CA LEU A 128 13.38 -3.83 7.92
C LEU A 128 12.68 -3.60 6.58
N ASP A 129 11.41 -3.99 6.50
CA ASP A 129 10.54 -3.53 5.42
C ASP A 129 9.95 -2.14 5.72
N TYR A 130 9.15 -1.60 4.80
CA TYR A 130 8.49 -0.29 4.95
C TYR A 130 7.46 -0.23 6.09
N ARG A 131 6.98 -1.39 6.57
CA ARG A 131 6.08 -1.52 7.73
C ARG A 131 6.85 -1.71 9.03
N LEU A 132 8.18 -1.79 8.96
CA LEU A 132 9.08 -2.12 10.05
C LEU A 132 8.96 -3.58 10.52
N ASP A 133 8.54 -4.47 9.62
CA ASP A 133 8.69 -5.92 9.80
C ASP A 133 10.18 -6.30 9.65
N ILE A 134 10.67 -7.16 10.54
CA ILE A 134 12.07 -7.59 10.57
C ILE A 134 12.25 -8.72 9.54
N LEU A 135 13.08 -8.47 8.53
CA LEU A 135 13.34 -9.38 7.42
C LEU A 135 14.62 -10.21 7.62
N ALA A 136 15.65 -9.63 8.26
CA ALA A 136 16.87 -10.30 8.68
C ALA A 136 17.46 -9.59 9.90
N ILE A 137 18.21 -10.34 10.70
CA ILE A 137 18.82 -9.87 11.94
C ILE A 137 20.07 -10.71 12.24
N ASN A 138 21.12 -10.09 12.78
CA ASN A 138 22.29 -10.82 13.28
C ASN A 138 22.20 -11.14 14.77
N GLU A 139 23.10 -11.99 15.25
CA GLU A 139 23.08 -12.50 16.64
C GLU A 139 23.21 -11.36 17.66
N THR A 140 24.15 -10.42 17.45
CA THR A 140 24.29 -9.27 18.35
C THR A 140 23.01 -8.43 18.43
N MET A 141 22.32 -8.18 17.31
CA MET A 141 21.06 -7.43 17.33
C MET A 141 19.91 -8.23 17.93
N ALA A 142 19.85 -9.55 17.70
CA ALA A 142 18.85 -10.43 18.29
C ALA A 142 18.93 -10.45 19.82
N ALA A 143 20.15 -10.46 20.37
CA ALA A 143 20.40 -10.37 21.81
C ALA A 143 19.92 -9.04 22.43
N LEU A 144 19.92 -7.94 21.65
CA LEU A 144 19.40 -6.65 22.11
C LEU A 144 17.87 -6.56 22.06
N LEU A 145 17.22 -7.33 21.18
CA LEU A 145 15.78 -7.26 20.89
C LEU A 145 14.93 -8.30 21.65
N LEU A 146 15.30 -8.60 22.91
CA LEU A 146 14.51 -9.39 23.88
C LEU A 146 13.85 -10.64 23.25
N ASP A 147 14.69 -11.65 23.00
CA ASP A 147 14.28 -13.00 22.57
C ASP A 147 13.45 -13.03 21.28
N ILE A 148 13.89 -12.25 20.29
CA ILE A 148 13.25 -12.16 18.98
C ILE A 148 13.06 -13.52 18.29
N ASP A 149 13.93 -14.48 18.56
CA ASP A 149 13.89 -15.82 17.97
C ASP A 149 12.73 -16.66 18.52
N GLU A 150 12.26 -16.37 19.73
CA GLU A 150 11.09 -17.04 20.34
C GLU A 150 9.76 -16.47 19.82
N ARG A 151 9.81 -15.31 19.13
CA ARG A 151 8.61 -14.64 18.63
C ARG A 151 8.12 -15.26 17.32
N PRO A 152 6.79 -15.47 17.15
CA PRO A 152 6.21 -15.78 15.86
C PRO A 152 6.59 -14.73 14.82
N ALA A 153 6.89 -15.13 13.59
CA ALA A 153 7.33 -14.21 12.53
C ALA A 153 6.35 -13.05 12.26
N GLU A 154 5.05 -13.24 12.53
CA GLU A 154 4.00 -12.21 12.41
C GLU A 154 4.05 -11.13 13.49
N SER A 155 4.76 -11.38 14.59
CA SER A 155 4.94 -10.46 15.71
C SER A 155 6.29 -9.74 15.70
N ARG A 156 7.18 -10.09 14.75
CA ARG A 156 8.51 -9.48 14.56
C ARG A 156 8.40 -8.18 13.76
N ASN A 157 7.67 -7.23 14.31
CA ASN A 157 7.53 -5.87 13.79
C ASN A 157 8.00 -4.89 14.87
N VAL A 158 8.94 -4.02 14.53
CA VAL A 158 9.58 -3.11 15.50
C VAL A 158 8.55 -2.23 16.18
N LEU A 159 7.58 -1.65 15.46
CA LEU A 159 6.55 -0.81 16.09
C LEU A 159 5.65 -1.63 17.03
N ARG A 160 5.26 -2.85 16.63
CA ARG A 160 4.45 -3.69 17.52
C ARG A 160 5.21 -4.06 18.78
N MET A 161 6.50 -4.37 18.66
CA MET A 161 7.35 -4.65 19.81
C MET A 161 7.45 -3.42 20.72
N CYS A 162 7.73 -2.24 20.17
CA CYS A 162 7.87 -1.03 20.99
C CYS A 162 6.57 -0.56 21.66
N PHE A 163 5.40 -0.78 21.04
CA PHE A 163 4.14 -0.17 21.51
C PHE A 163 3.12 -1.16 22.07
N LEU A 164 3.22 -2.45 21.74
CA LEU A 164 2.23 -3.46 22.15
C LEU A 164 2.84 -4.54 23.04
N ASP A 165 4.16 -4.61 23.14
CA ASP A 165 4.84 -5.55 24.01
C ASP A 165 5.30 -4.87 25.30
N THR A 166 4.68 -5.25 26.41
CA THR A 166 5.01 -4.72 27.75
C THR A 166 6.45 -5.05 28.18
N SER A 167 7.13 -6.02 27.56
CA SER A 167 8.56 -6.26 27.81
C SER A 167 9.47 -5.13 27.31
N PHE A 168 8.97 -4.29 26.39
CA PHE A 168 9.65 -3.08 25.93
C PHE A 168 9.28 -1.83 26.76
N ASP A 169 8.41 -1.95 27.77
CA ASP A 169 8.13 -0.84 28.68
C ASP A 169 9.41 -0.43 29.41
N GLY A 170 9.83 0.82 29.24
CA GLY A 170 11.08 1.35 29.81
C GLY A 170 12.34 1.03 29.01
N PHE A 171 12.27 0.28 27.90
CA PHE A 171 13.45 -0.02 27.05
C PHE A 171 14.08 1.25 26.45
N TYR A 172 13.24 2.25 26.13
CA TYR A 172 13.65 3.55 25.59
C TYR A 172 13.62 4.68 26.61
N GLU A 173 13.30 4.39 27.89
CA GLU A 173 13.46 5.39 28.95
C GLU A 173 14.97 5.51 29.25
N SER A 174 15.60 6.50 28.62
CA SER A 174 17.01 6.79 28.83
C SER A 174 17.25 7.22 30.29
N ARG A 175 18.24 6.57 30.91
CA ARG A 175 19.04 7.10 32.02
C ARG A 175 19.76 8.39 31.63
#